data_AF-A0A495ZWX0-F1
#
_entry.id   AF-A0A495ZWX0-F1
#
_cell.length_a   1.000
_cell.length_b   1.000
_cell.length_c   1.000
_cell.angle_alpha   90.00
_cell.angle_beta   90.00
_cell.angle_gamma   90.00
#
_symmetry.space_group_name_H-M   'P 1'
#
loop_
_entity.id
_entity.type
_entity.pdbx_description
1 polymer ?
#
loop_
_entity_poly.entity_id
_entity_poly.type
_entity_poly.pdbx_seq_one_letter_code
_entity_poly.pdbx_strand_id
1 'polypeptide(L)'
;MKLGFLSKIFEGALSIEKTYNECDRALGQLKAYNEKRKQPDFRISDEEKADLDAVVNTALENATRIVDKEGDRNWPGVFREMHKNLASLYLELDEHDKVRAACERLQDYGEVGKQDAEEVMQSLKEKEE
;
A
#
# COMPACT_ATOMS: atom_id res chain seq x y z
N MET A 1 24.49 14.97 -24.49
CA MET A 1 24.08 13.71 -23.82
C MET A 1 23.64 13.93 -22.35
N LYS A 2 22.94 15.03 -22.00
CA LYS A 2 22.57 15.36 -20.60
C LYS A 2 21.06 15.42 -20.30
N LEU A 3 20.19 15.37 -21.32
CA LEU A 3 18.73 15.49 -21.14
C LEU A 3 18.06 14.19 -20.68
N GLY A 4 18.57 13.02 -21.10
CA GLY A 4 17.95 11.72 -20.78
C GLY A 4 18.17 11.22 -19.35
N PHE A 5 19.12 11.80 -18.61
CA PHE A 5 19.33 11.47 -17.19
C PHE A 5 18.32 12.20 -16.31
N LEU A 6 18.04 13.48 -16.61
CA LEU A 6 17.05 14.27 -15.89
C LEU A 6 15.62 13.78 -16.18
N SER A 7 15.29 13.43 -17.44
CA SER A 7 13.96 12.91 -17.77
C SER A 7 13.61 11.63 -17.00
N LYS A 8 14.57 10.70 -16.82
CA LYS A 8 14.38 9.48 -16.04
C LYS A 8 14.15 9.73 -14.54
N ILE A 9 14.74 10.78 -13.99
CA ILE A 9 14.51 11.18 -12.59
C ILE A 9 13.10 11.78 -12.44
N PHE A 10 12.69 12.65 -13.37
CA PHE A 10 11.35 13.25 -13.38
C PHE A 10 10.25 12.21 -13.60
N GLU A 11 10.43 11.27 -14.53
CA GLU A 11 9.50 10.15 -14.75
C GLU A 11 9.42 9.25 -13.51
N GLY A 12 10.55 8.99 -12.84
CA GLY A 12 10.58 8.23 -11.58
C GLY A 12 9.82 8.93 -10.45
N ALA A 13 10.02 10.24 -10.27
CA ALA A 13 9.33 11.02 -9.24
C ALA A 13 7.82 11.13 -9.50
N LEU A 14 7.42 11.38 -10.75
CA LEU A 14 6.01 11.40 -11.17
C LEU A 14 5.35 10.03 -10.97
N SER A 15 6.08 8.94 -11.21
CA SER A 15 5.60 7.58 -10.95
C SER A 15 5.38 7.34 -9.45
N ILE A 16 6.27 7.83 -8.58
CA ILE A 16 6.16 7.66 -7.13
C ILE A 16 4.94 8.41 -6.58
N GLU A 17 4.78 9.69 -6.91
CA GLU A 17 3.63 10.50 -6.47
C GLU A 17 2.30 9.89 -6.94
N LYS A 18 2.25 9.44 -8.20
CA LYS A 18 1.09 8.73 -8.73
C LYS A 18 0.77 7.49 -7.90
N THR A 19 1.77 6.70 -7.53
CA THR A 19 1.56 5.49 -6.72
C THR A 19 1.06 5.79 -5.31
N TYR A 20 1.54 6.86 -4.66
CA TYR A 20 0.94 7.32 -3.40
C TYR A 20 -0.55 7.61 -3.55
N ASN A 21 -0.93 8.40 -4.57
CA ASN A 21 -2.34 8.73 -4.82
C ASN A 21 -3.19 7.47 -5.12
N GLU A 22 -2.62 6.48 -5.80
CA GLU A 22 -3.28 5.20 -6.05
C GLU A 22 -3.48 4.41 -4.75
N CYS A 23 -2.48 4.35 -3.88
CA CYS A 23 -2.56 3.71 -2.56
C CYS A 23 -3.63 4.39 -1.69
N ASP A 24 -3.61 5.72 -1.59
CA ASP A 24 -4.57 6.49 -0.80
C ASP A 24 -6.00 6.28 -1.29
N ARG A 25 -6.20 6.32 -2.62
CA ARG A 25 -7.51 6.06 -3.23
C ARG A 25 -7.97 4.63 -2.94
N ALA A 26 -7.10 3.63 -3.12
CA ALA A 26 -7.42 2.23 -2.87
C ALA A 26 -7.77 1.99 -1.39
N LEU A 27 -6.96 2.51 -0.46
CA LEU A 27 -7.23 2.42 0.98
C LEU A 27 -8.56 3.07 1.35
N GLY A 28 -8.82 4.28 0.85
CA GLY A 28 -10.08 4.98 1.12
C GLY A 28 -11.31 4.21 0.64
N GLN A 29 -11.26 3.68 -0.59
CA GLN A 29 -12.35 2.89 -1.16
C GLN A 29 -12.53 1.55 -0.44
N LEU A 30 -11.45 0.86 -0.12
CA LEU A 30 -11.49 -0.45 0.53
C LEU A 30 -11.99 -0.35 1.98
N LYS A 31 -11.55 0.67 2.74
CA LYS A 31 -12.12 0.98 4.06
C LYS A 31 -13.61 1.29 4.00
N ALA A 32 -14.03 2.13 3.05
CA ALA A 32 -15.44 2.45 2.86
C ALA A 32 -16.28 1.22 2.49
N TYR A 33 -15.72 0.33 1.66
CA TYR A 33 -16.34 -0.96 1.34
C TYR A 33 -16.46 -1.85 2.58
N ASN A 34 -15.38 -1.99 3.37
CA ASN A 34 -15.36 -2.80 4.58
C ASN A 34 -16.33 -2.29 5.66
N GLU A 35 -16.55 -0.97 5.76
CA GLU A 35 -17.58 -0.43 6.64
C GLU A 35 -18.99 -0.69 6.12
N LYS A 36 -19.23 -0.48 4.82
CA LYS A 36 -20.54 -0.75 4.22
C LYS A 36 -20.92 -2.23 4.30
N ARG A 37 -19.98 -3.15 4.09
CA ARG A 37 -20.23 -4.60 4.08
C ARG A 37 -20.66 -5.16 5.44
N LYS A 38 -20.45 -4.42 6.53
CA LYS A 38 -20.95 -4.77 7.88
C LYS A 38 -22.46 -4.55 8.03
N GLN A 39 -23.10 -3.79 7.12
CA GLN A 39 -24.53 -3.50 7.20
C GLN A 39 -25.35 -4.71 6.73
N PRO A 40 -26.46 -5.08 7.42
CA PRO A 40 -27.22 -6.31 7.11
C PRO A 40 -27.72 -6.42 5.66
N ASP A 41 -28.11 -5.27 5.07
CA ASP A 41 -28.72 -5.20 3.74
C ASP A 41 -27.72 -4.80 2.65
N PHE A 42 -26.42 -4.74 2.96
CA PHE A 42 -25.43 -4.36 1.96
C PHE A 42 -25.38 -5.39 0.83
N ARG A 43 -25.46 -4.88 -0.39
CA ARG A 43 -25.24 -5.63 -1.63
C ARG A 43 -24.34 -4.78 -2.51
N ILE A 44 -23.36 -5.43 -3.11
CA ILE A 44 -22.49 -4.87 -4.13
C ILE A 44 -22.74 -5.69 -5.40
N SER A 45 -22.82 -5.02 -6.55
CA SER A 45 -22.85 -5.72 -7.83
C SER A 45 -21.48 -6.29 -8.18
N ASP A 46 -21.45 -7.29 -9.07
CA ASP A 46 -20.19 -7.84 -9.57
C ASP A 46 -19.35 -6.78 -10.29
N GLU A 47 -19.98 -5.83 -10.97
CA GLU A 47 -19.32 -4.70 -11.66
C GLU A 47 -18.67 -3.74 -10.66
N GLU A 48 -19.41 -3.30 -9.63
CA GLU A 48 -18.85 -2.44 -8.58
C GLU A 48 -17.71 -3.13 -7.81
N LYS A 49 -17.80 -4.45 -7.60
CA LYS A 49 -16.73 -5.21 -6.96
C LYS A 49 -15.51 -5.32 -7.86
N ALA A 50 -15.70 -5.58 -9.15
CA ALA A 50 -14.62 -5.64 -10.13
C ALA A 50 -13.88 -4.30 -10.26
N ASP A 51 -14.61 -3.18 -10.22
CA ASP A 51 -14.03 -1.84 -10.23
C ASP A 51 -13.19 -1.57 -8.99
N LEU A 52 -13.70 -1.92 -7.80
CA LEU A 52 -12.93 -1.81 -6.56
C LEU A 52 -11.65 -2.66 -6.63
N ASP A 53 -11.76 -3.90 -7.10
CA ASP A 53 -10.62 -4.80 -7.24
C ASP A 53 -9.59 -4.27 -8.23
N ALA A 54 -10.02 -3.68 -9.34
CA ALA A 54 -9.11 -3.05 -10.30
C ALA A 54 -8.33 -1.88 -9.66
N VAL A 55 -9.00 -1.04 -8.85
CA VAL A 55 -8.35 0.05 -8.12
C VAL A 55 -7.32 -0.48 -7.12
N VAL A 56 -7.69 -1.48 -6.31
CA VAL A 56 -6.81 -2.07 -5.29
C VAL A 56 -5.64 -2.80 -5.93
N ASN A 57 -5.88 -3.62 -6.95
CA ASN A 57 -4.82 -4.36 -7.64
C ASN A 57 -3.81 -3.43 -8.33
N THR A 58 -4.28 -2.32 -8.91
CA THR A 58 -3.38 -1.30 -9.50
C THR A 58 -2.46 -0.70 -8.43
N ALA A 59 -3.02 -0.35 -7.27
CA ALA A 59 -2.23 0.19 -6.16
C ALA A 59 -1.19 -0.82 -5.64
N LEU A 60 -1.60 -2.08 -5.45
CA LEU A 60 -0.71 -3.16 -5.04
C LEU A 60 0.42 -3.39 -6.04
N GLU A 61 0.12 -3.49 -7.34
CA GLU A 61 1.12 -3.69 -8.39
C GLU A 61 2.14 -2.54 -8.40
N ASN A 62 1.66 -1.29 -8.40
CA ASN A 62 2.54 -0.14 -8.51
C ASN A 62 3.39 0.07 -7.24
N ALA A 63 2.83 -0.13 -6.05
CA ALA A 63 3.60 -0.08 -4.80
C ALA A 63 4.66 -1.19 -4.76
N THR A 64 4.30 -2.41 -5.18
CA THR A 64 5.23 -3.54 -5.30
C THR A 64 6.39 -3.21 -6.24
N ARG A 65 6.09 -2.65 -7.42
CA ARG A 65 7.12 -2.23 -8.39
C ARG A 65 8.07 -1.15 -7.88
N ILE A 66 7.66 -0.35 -6.89
CA ILE A 66 8.55 0.61 -6.23
C ILE A 66 9.46 -0.13 -5.25
N VAL A 67 8.92 -0.97 -4.36
CA VAL A 67 9.76 -1.71 -3.39
C VAL A 67 10.69 -2.74 -4.05
N ASP A 68 10.34 -3.27 -5.22
CA ASP A 68 11.22 -4.12 -6.04
C ASP A 68 12.51 -3.41 -6.50
N LYS A 69 12.59 -2.07 -6.35
CA LYS A 69 13.79 -1.28 -6.63
C LYS A 69 14.69 -1.10 -5.40
N GLU A 70 14.32 -1.66 -4.27
CA GLU A 70 15.19 -1.74 -3.09
C GLU A 70 16.51 -2.43 -3.46
N GLY A 71 17.63 -1.88 -2.99
CA GLY A 71 18.97 -2.32 -3.38
C GLY A 71 19.51 -1.66 -4.65
N ASP A 72 18.66 -1.32 -5.62
CA ASP A 72 19.05 -0.62 -6.85
C ASP A 72 18.97 0.91 -6.73
N ARG A 73 18.08 1.42 -5.87
CA ARG A 73 17.88 2.85 -5.60
C ARG A 73 18.06 3.13 -4.12
N ASN A 74 18.40 4.38 -3.80
CA ASN A 74 18.55 4.86 -2.44
C ASN A 74 17.42 5.84 -2.08
N TRP A 75 16.21 5.31 -1.91
CA TRP A 75 15.02 6.08 -1.50
C TRP A 75 14.40 5.49 -0.22
N PRO A 76 15.15 5.41 0.89
CA PRO A 76 14.72 4.67 2.07
C PRO A 76 13.40 5.17 2.66
N GLY A 77 13.12 6.48 2.59
CA GLY A 77 11.83 7.03 3.02
C GLY A 77 10.66 6.55 2.15
N VAL A 78 10.83 6.57 0.82
CA VAL A 78 9.80 6.10 -0.12
C VAL A 78 9.54 4.61 0.07
N PHE A 79 10.59 3.81 0.20
CA PHE A 79 10.45 2.38 0.39
C PHE A 79 9.77 2.00 1.70
N ARG A 80 10.16 2.64 2.81
CA ARG A 80 9.45 2.50 4.09
C ARG A 80 7.95 2.80 3.94
N GLU A 81 7.63 3.95 3.35
CA GLU A 81 6.24 4.38 3.18
C GLU A 81 5.45 3.45 2.24
N MET A 82 6.06 2.94 1.18
CA MET A 82 5.44 1.92 0.32
C MET A 82 5.20 0.61 1.05
N HIS A 83 6.13 0.16 1.89
CA HIS A 83 5.91 -1.00 2.74
C HIS A 83 4.75 -0.79 3.72
N LYS A 84 4.60 0.41 4.31
CA LYS A 84 3.45 0.76 5.16
C LYS A 84 2.14 0.77 4.38
N ASN A 85 2.14 1.32 3.17
CA ASN A 85 0.95 1.33 2.30
C ASN A 85 0.53 -0.09 1.91
N LEU A 86 1.48 -0.94 1.53
CA LEU A 86 1.24 -2.36 1.25
C LEU A 86 0.67 -3.07 2.48
N ALA A 87 1.29 -2.92 3.65
CA ALA A 87 0.80 -3.53 4.89
C ALA A 87 -0.65 -3.09 5.20
N SER A 88 -0.96 -1.81 5.00
CA SER A 88 -2.29 -1.25 5.23
C SER A 88 -3.32 -1.76 4.22
N LEU A 89 -2.95 -1.94 2.95
CA LEU A 89 -3.82 -2.52 1.93
C LEU A 89 -4.11 -3.99 2.25
N TYR A 90 -3.08 -4.77 2.60
CA TYR A 90 -3.23 -6.17 3.01
C TYR A 90 -4.09 -6.32 4.27
N LEU A 91 -3.99 -5.37 5.21
CA LEU A 91 -4.82 -5.34 6.41
C LEU A 91 -6.31 -5.19 6.08
N GLU A 92 -6.64 -4.35 5.11
CA GLU A 92 -8.02 -4.15 4.68
C GLU A 92 -8.53 -5.26 3.75
N LEU A 93 -7.63 -6.03 3.14
CA LEU A 93 -7.95 -7.24 2.38
C LEU A 93 -8.05 -8.50 3.23
N ASP A 94 -7.88 -8.39 4.55
CA ASP A 94 -7.83 -9.51 5.49
C ASP A 94 -6.69 -10.52 5.14
N GLU A 95 -5.61 -10.06 4.48
CA GLU A 95 -4.43 -10.85 4.09
C GLU A 95 -3.34 -10.83 5.19
N HIS A 96 -3.64 -11.37 6.37
CA HIS A 96 -2.87 -11.15 7.60
C HIS A 96 -1.40 -11.60 7.51
N ASP A 97 -1.10 -12.67 6.76
CA ASP A 97 0.29 -13.14 6.58
C ASP A 97 1.12 -12.12 5.80
N LYS A 98 0.53 -11.45 4.81
CA LYS A 98 1.22 -10.39 4.06
C LYS A 98 1.37 -9.11 4.87
N VAL A 99 0.43 -8.81 5.78
CA VAL A 99 0.58 -7.73 6.76
C VAL A 99 1.81 -7.97 7.62
N ARG A 100 1.93 -9.17 8.21
CA ARG A 100 3.07 -9.54 9.06
C ARG A 100 4.39 -9.44 8.30
N ALA A 101 4.45 -9.99 7.09
CA ALA A 101 5.65 -9.91 6.24
C ALA A 101 6.05 -8.46 5.91
N ALA A 102 5.09 -7.59 5.58
CA ALA A 102 5.36 -6.18 5.33
C ALA A 102 5.83 -5.44 6.60
N CYS A 103 5.26 -5.75 7.76
CA CYS A 103 5.68 -5.22 9.05
C CYS A 103 7.08 -5.68 9.48
N GLU A 104 7.50 -6.90 9.12
CA GLU A 104 8.89 -7.35 9.30
C GLU A 104 9.84 -6.49 8.45
N ARG A 105 9.50 -6.23 7.19
CA ARG A 105 10.30 -5.35 6.31
C ARG A 105 10.39 -3.92 6.82
N LEU A 106 9.32 -3.39 7.41
CA LEU A 106 9.32 -2.04 7.99
C LEU A 106 10.36 -1.88 9.09
N GLN A 107 10.65 -2.92 9.87
CA GLN A 107 11.62 -2.85 10.98
C GLN A 107 13.06 -2.60 10.50
N ASP A 108 13.37 -2.91 9.24
CA ASP A 108 14.68 -2.65 8.61
C ASP A 108 14.95 -1.13 8.47
N TYR A 109 13.91 -0.29 8.56
CA TYR A 109 13.99 1.17 8.41
C TYR A 109 14.23 1.92 9.74
N GLY A 110 14.72 1.23 10.76
CA GLY A 110 15.06 1.81 12.06
C GLY A 110 13.82 2.16 12.89
N GLU A 111 13.97 3.13 13.79
CA GLU A 111 12.94 3.44 14.80
C GLU A 111 11.60 3.86 14.19
N VAL A 112 11.63 4.68 13.14
CA VAL A 112 10.40 5.12 12.46
C VAL A 112 9.68 3.94 11.81
N GLY A 113 10.43 3.02 11.19
CA GLY A 113 9.86 1.81 10.60
C GLY A 113 9.26 0.86 11.63
N LYS A 114 9.88 0.74 12.82
CA LYS A 114 9.29 -0.01 13.94
C LYS A 114 7.97 0.58 14.40
N GLN A 115 7.91 1.90 14.56
CA GLN A 115 6.66 2.59 14.94
C GLN A 115 5.57 2.40 13.89
N ASP A 116 5.90 2.49 12.60
CA ASP A 116 4.98 2.21 11.51
C ASP A 116 4.47 0.76 11.55
N ALA A 117 5.35 -0.21 11.83
CA ALA A 117 4.99 -1.61 11.95
C ALA A 117 4.08 -1.87 13.16
N GLU A 118 4.39 -1.26 14.31
CA GLU A 118 3.60 -1.36 15.54
C GLU A 118 2.18 -0.82 15.34
N GLU A 119 2.03 0.33 14.67
CA GLU A 119 0.73 0.91 14.32
C GLU A 119 -0.13 -0.07 13.53
N VAL A 120 0.42 -0.64 12.45
CA VAL A 120 -0.32 -1.58 11.59
C VAL A 120 -0.62 -2.89 12.31
N MET A 121 0.33 -3.42 13.09
CA MET A 121 0.13 -4.65 13.87
C MET A 121 -0.89 -4.48 14.98
N GLN A 122 -1.01 -3.29 15.57
CA GLN A 122 -2.05 -2.99 16.54
C GLN A 122 -3.44 -3.04 15.87
N SER A 123 -3.59 -2.41 14.71
CA SER A 123 -4.85 -2.48 13.94
C SER A 123 -5.18 -3.91 13.48
N LEU A 124 -4.18 -4.75 13.18
CA LEU A 124 -4.41 -6.16 12.88
C LEU A 124 -5.00 -6.92 14.06
N LYS A 125 -4.45 -6.73 15.27
CA LYS A 125 -4.98 -7.37 16.49
C LYS A 125 -6.43 -6.97 16.74
N GLU A 126 -6.74 -5.68 16.60
CA GLU A 126 -8.11 -5.17 16.78
C GLU A 126 -9.12 -5.72 15.77
N LYS A 127 -8.66 -6.18 14.59
CA LYS A 127 -9.51 -6.85 13.59
C LYS A 127 -9.64 -8.36 13.82
N GLU A 128 -8.69 -8.97 14.53
CA GLU A 128 -8.70 -10.40 14.88
C GLU A 128 -9.53 -10.70 16.15
N GLU A 129 -9.81 -9.68 16.98
CA GLU A 129 -10.69 -9.73 18.17
C GLU A 129 -12.19 -9.57 17.83
#